data_AF-A0A2M8DTC8-F1
#
_entry.id   AF-A0A2M8DTC8-F1
#
_cell.length_a   1.000
_cell.length_b   1.000
_cell.length_c   1.000
_cell.angle_alpha   90.00
_cell.angle_beta   90.00
_cell.angle_gamma   90.00
#
_symmetry.space_group_name_H-M   'P 1'
#
loop_
_entity.id
_entity.type
_entity.pdbx_description
1 polymer ?
#
loop_
_entity_poly.entity_id
_entity_poly.type
_entity_poly.pdbx_seq_one_letter_code
_entity_poly.pdbx_strand_id
1 'polypeptide(L)' 'MSLNKVPSGHSLPDDFNVIIEIPQHGEPVKYEVDKESGA' A
#
# COMPACT_ATOMS: atom_id res chain seq x y z
N MET A 1 -1.42 -4.57 11.17
CA MET A 1 -2.63 -3.85 10.70
C MET A 1 -3.25 -4.69 9.60
N SER A 2 -4.58 -4.88 9.51
CA SER A 2 -5.15 -5.64 8.38
C SER A 2 -5.26 -4.77 7.14
N LEU A 3 -4.18 -4.68 6.35
CA LEU A 3 -4.20 -4.09 5.00
C LEU A 3 -5.27 -4.73 4.11
N ASN A 4 -5.62 -6.00 4.38
CA ASN A 4 -6.75 -6.73 3.78
C ASN A 4 -8.13 -6.06 3.96
N LYS A 5 -8.27 -5.08 4.86
CA LYS A 5 -9.52 -4.32 5.05
C LYS A 5 -9.52 -2.97 4.32
N VAL A 6 -8.41 -2.58 3.70
CA VAL A 6 -8.32 -1.34 2.92
C VAL A 6 -8.99 -1.61 1.57
N PRO A 7 -10.09 -0.91 1.23
CA PRO A 7 -10.71 -1.05 -0.08
C PRO A 7 -9.79 -0.46 -1.16
N SER A 8 -9.91 -0.91 -2.40
CA SER A 8 -9.10 -0.38 -3.50
C SER A 8 -9.30 1.11 -3.76
N GLY A 9 -10.46 1.68 -3.41
CA GLY A 9 -10.77 3.09 -3.64
C GLY A 9 -12.23 3.41 -3.34
N HIS A 10 -12.57 4.71 -3.36
CA HIS A 10 -13.96 5.15 -3.22
C HIS A 10 -14.69 5.19 -4.58
N SER A 11 -14.01 5.60 -5.65
CA SER A 11 -14.59 5.76 -7.00
C SER A 11 -13.57 5.40 -8.07
N LEU A 12 -13.41 4.11 -8.36
CA LEU A 12 -12.43 3.62 -9.33
C LEU A 12 -12.83 3.96 -10.78
N PRO A 13 -11.91 4.43 -11.64
CA PRO A 13 -10.47 4.63 -11.42
C PRO A 13 -10.08 6.04 -10.92
N ASP A 14 -11.05 6.95 -10.74
CA ASP A 14 -10.82 8.37 -10.46
C ASP A 14 -10.29 8.64 -9.04
N ASP A 15 -10.61 7.77 -8.07
CA ASP A 15 -10.19 7.85 -6.67
C ASP A 15 -9.88 6.46 -6.09
N PHE A 16 -8.61 6.22 -5.75
CA PHE A 16 -8.08 4.96 -5.24
C PHE A 16 -7.04 5.11 -4.13
N ASN A 17 -6.98 4.09 -3.27
CA ASN A 17 -6.01 4.02 -2.18
C ASN A 17 -4.68 3.43 -2.68
N VAL A 18 -3.56 3.96 -2.18
CA VAL A 18 -2.21 3.47 -2.49
C VAL A 18 -1.51 3.08 -1.21
N ILE A 19 -0.90 1.89 -1.20
CA ILE A 19 -0.01 1.43 -0.13
C ILE A 19 1.41 1.88 -0.48
N ILE A 20 2.01 2.69 0.38
CA ILE A 20 3.34 3.25 0.15
C ILE A 20 4.39 2.28 0.72
N GLU A 21 5.17 1.68 -0.17
CA GLU A 21 6.26 0.76 0.22
C GLU A 21 7.61 1.48 0.36
N ILE A 22 7.81 2.57 -0.40
CA ILE A 22 9.05 3.34 -0.38
C ILE A 22 8.70 4.83 -0.20
N PRO A 23 9.14 5.46 0.90
CA PRO A 23 8.88 6.89 1.12
C PRO A 23 9.72 7.75 0.17
N GLN A 24 9.21 8.92 -0.19
CA GLN A 24 9.96 9.90 -0.96
C GLN A 24 11.22 10.31 -0.18
N HIS A 25 12.39 10.26 -0.84
CA HIS A 25 13.71 10.49 -0.24
C HIS A 25 14.16 9.47 0.83
N GLY A 26 13.50 8.30 0.89
CA GLY A 26 14.01 7.18 1.68
C GLY A 26 15.31 6.59 1.11
N GLU A 27 15.99 5.79 1.93
CA GLU A 27 17.07 4.94 1.45
C GLU A 27 16.56 4.04 0.30
N PRO A 28 17.38 3.75 -0.74
CA PRO A 28 16.97 2.98 -1.91
C PRO A 28 16.90 1.47 -1.59
N VAL A 29 16.08 1.12 -0.60
CA VAL A 29 15.81 -0.24 -0.15
C VAL A 29 14.44 -0.65 -0.65
N LYS A 30 14.40 -1.82 -1.30
CA LYS A 30 13.15 -2.39 -1.80
C LYS A 30 12.41 -3.08 -0.66
N TYR A 31 11.32 -2.48 -0.22
CA TYR A 31 10.34 -3.11 0.65
C TYR A 31 9.16 -3.61 -0.19
N GLU A 32 8.55 -4.70 0.24
CA GLU A 32 7.33 -5.26 -0.35
C GLU A 32 6.40 -5.66 0.79
N VAL A 33 5.12 -5.34 0.68
CA VAL A 33 4.12 -5.80 1.65
C VAL A 33 3.76 -7.26 1.41
N ASP A 34 3.87 -8.08 2.46
CA ASP A 34 3.35 -9.44 2.48
C ASP A 34 1.83 -9.41 2.64
N LYS A 35 1.12 -9.98 1.66
CA LYS A 35 -0.34 -9.91 1.57
C LYS A 35 -1.06 -10.80 2.59
N GLU A 36 -0.42 -11.89 3.03
CA GLU A 36 -1.03 -12.83 3.97
C GLU A 36 -0.99 -12.29 5.39
N SER A 37 0.15 -11.74 5.78
CA SER A 37 0.41 -11.21 7.11
C SER A 37 0.09 -9.72 7.26
N GLY A 38 0.06 -8.98 6.15
CA GLY A 38 -0.09 -7.52 6.15
C GLY A 38 1.13 -6.79 6.71
N ALA A 39 2.31 -7.43 6.63
CA ALA A 39 3.60 -6.93 7.12
C ALA A 39 4.40 -6.28 6.00
#